data_AF-A0AAV4YVG4-F1
#
_entry.id   AF-A0AAV4YVG4-F1
#
_cell.length_a   1.000
_cell.length_b   1.000
_cell.length_c   1.000
_cell.angle_alpha   90.00
_cell.angle_beta   90.00
_cell.angle_gamma   90.00
#
_symmetry.space_group_name_H-M   'P 1'
#
loop_
_entity.id
_entity.type
_entity.pdbx_description
1 polymer ?
#
loop_
_entity_poly.entity_id
_entity_poly.type
_entity_poly.pdbx_seq_one_letter_code
_entity_poly.pdbx_strand_id
1 'polypeptide(L)'
;MTFESDDIVDTGATENTAAEVETEQTEEWQPEQPNNGEETEAEQSDEEKAKQEAEQESKKKNRAQERIQQLARERAELKRELDEYKAKLEAPKAASEAPQIEDFEDYSEYLQAQQDFFVKQAEDRVLQKLKAEQEQKEQIERQVQFETAVNELRDEGVDVESLVKKANELPELPITLDQFGLSPKETLSLAADIIQNDELYLELSQMNQVQAAMRIGQIIGAKQPSKAAPKVPNTPKPIKPTSANAPVARSPAAMSDDEWYRQELKSRKGK
;
A
#
# COMPACT_ATOMS: atom_id res chain seq x y z
N MET A 1 -49.47 55.82 -25.43
CA MET A 1 -48.96 54.83 -26.39
C MET A 1 -48.36 53.71 -25.54
N THR A 2 -49.10 52.67 -25.15
CA THR A 2 -50.19 51.94 -25.84
C THR A 2 -49.73 51.50 -27.24
N PHE A 3 -49.83 50.24 -27.66
CA PHE A 3 -50.83 49.16 -27.40
C PHE A 3 -50.11 47.86 -26.97
N GLU A 4 -50.64 46.94 -26.15
CA GLU A 4 -51.70 45.93 -26.43
C GLU A 4 -51.36 45.08 -27.69
N SER A 5 -51.62 43.78 -27.81
CA SER A 5 -52.06 42.62 -27.01
C SER A 5 -52.53 41.61 -28.06
N ASP A 6 -52.30 40.31 -27.88
CA ASP A 6 -52.95 39.13 -28.52
C ASP A 6 -52.08 37.93 -28.09
N ASP A 7 -52.48 36.99 -27.23
CA ASP A 7 -53.75 36.27 -27.05
C ASP A 7 -54.17 35.43 -28.25
N ILE A 8 -53.66 34.18 -28.29
CA ILE A 8 -54.34 33.05 -28.94
C ILE A 8 -54.33 31.90 -27.93
N VAL A 9 -55.51 31.61 -27.41
CA VAL A 9 -55.86 30.35 -26.76
C VAL A 9 -56.03 29.24 -27.81
N ASP A 10 -55.67 28.01 -27.46
CA ASP A 10 -56.31 26.83 -28.06
C ASP A 10 -56.68 25.85 -26.95
N THR A 11 -57.99 25.62 -26.80
CA THR A 11 -58.59 24.73 -25.81
C THR A 11 -59.26 23.57 -26.53
N GLY A 12 -58.53 22.47 -26.72
CA GLY A 12 -59.05 21.22 -27.29
C GLY A 12 -59.34 20.18 -26.21
N ALA A 13 -60.57 20.13 -25.70
CA ALA A 13 -61.00 19.13 -24.73
C ALA A 13 -61.57 17.86 -25.41
N THR A 14 -61.27 16.69 -24.87
CA THR A 14 -62.13 15.49 -24.98
C THR A 14 -62.11 14.70 -23.68
N GLU A 15 -63.30 14.50 -23.11
CA GLU A 15 -63.57 13.72 -21.90
C GLU A 15 -63.75 12.20 -22.21
N ASN A 16 -64.03 11.41 -21.16
CA ASN A 16 -64.68 10.09 -21.18
C ASN A 16 -63.83 8.89 -21.68
N THR A 17 -63.98 7.64 -21.19
CA THR A 17 -65.01 7.03 -20.31
C THR A 17 -64.42 5.89 -19.46
N ALA A 18 -65.10 5.53 -18.36
CA ALA A 18 -64.78 4.42 -17.45
C ALA A 18 -64.98 3.01 -18.05
N ALA A 19 -64.35 2.00 -17.43
CA ALA A 19 -64.77 0.59 -17.50
C ALA A 19 -64.31 -0.21 -16.27
N GLU A 20 -65.25 -0.64 -15.44
CA GLU A 20 -65.09 -1.65 -14.38
C GLU A 20 -65.43 -3.05 -14.94
N VAL A 21 -64.63 -4.08 -14.66
CA VAL A 21 -64.95 -5.53 -14.65
C VAL A 21 -63.84 -6.20 -13.82
N GLU A 22 -63.95 -6.65 -12.57
CA GLU A 22 -64.80 -7.67 -11.89
C GLU A 22 -64.55 -9.15 -12.31
N THR A 23 -64.38 -10.05 -11.32
CA THR A 23 -64.50 -11.54 -11.41
C THR A 23 -63.49 -12.31 -12.31
N GLU A 24 -63.13 -13.59 -12.15
CA GLU A 24 -63.28 -14.64 -11.10
C GLU A 24 -62.15 -15.72 -11.37
N GLN A 25 -61.68 -16.50 -10.39
CA GLN A 25 -61.98 -17.95 -10.16
C GLN A 25 -62.14 -18.82 -11.45
N THR A 26 -61.70 -20.09 -11.56
CA THR A 26 -61.10 -21.09 -10.64
C THR A 26 -60.66 -22.34 -11.48
N GLU A 27 -60.01 -23.37 -10.87
CA GLU A 27 -59.86 -24.77 -11.40
C GLU A 27 -58.92 -25.00 -12.64
N GLU A 28 -58.28 -26.16 -12.89
CA GLU A 28 -58.22 -27.45 -12.18
C GLU A 28 -56.93 -28.29 -12.44
N TRP A 29 -56.88 -29.40 -11.72
CA TRP A 29 -55.97 -30.55 -11.56
C TRP A 29 -55.13 -31.19 -12.71
N GLN A 30 -54.08 -31.87 -12.23
CA GLN A 30 -53.41 -33.12 -12.65
C GLN A 30 -54.31 -34.18 -13.36
N PRO A 31 -53.79 -35.19 -14.15
CA PRO A 31 -52.84 -36.19 -13.60
C PRO A 31 -51.96 -37.09 -14.55
N GLU A 32 -51.23 -38.00 -13.88
CA GLU A 32 -50.72 -39.35 -14.26
C GLU A 32 -49.45 -39.60 -15.13
N GLN A 33 -48.66 -40.57 -14.62
CA GLN A 33 -47.69 -41.47 -15.29
C GLN A 33 -48.40 -42.39 -16.32
N PRO A 34 -47.74 -43.19 -17.22
CA PRO A 34 -46.45 -43.89 -17.08
C PRO A 34 -45.55 -43.74 -18.36
N ASN A 35 -44.56 -44.58 -18.74
CA ASN A 35 -44.21 -45.93 -18.28
C ASN A 35 -42.71 -46.33 -18.44
N ASN A 36 -42.41 -47.41 -17.70
CA ASN A 36 -41.33 -48.39 -17.75
C ASN A 36 -41.24 -49.17 -19.10
N GLY A 37 -40.06 -49.67 -19.49
CA GLY A 37 -39.92 -50.53 -20.68
C GLY A 37 -38.50 -50.77 -21.24
N GLU A 38 -37.84 -51.81 -20.72
CA GLU A 38 -36.90 -52.71 -21.42
C GLU A 38 -35.58 -52.15 -22.03
N GLU A 39 -34.52 -52.33 -21.24
CA GLU A 39 -33.30 -53.10 -21.58
C GLU A 39 -32.89 -53.24 -23.06
N THR A 40 -31.63 -52.89 -23.33
CA THR A 40 -30.79 -53.74 -24.18
C THR A 40 -29.35 -53.67 -23.69
N GLU A 41 -28.85 -54.77 -23.12
CA GLU A 41 -27.44 -54.92 -22.81
C GLU A 41 -26.62 -54.94 -24.11
N ALA A 42 -25.72 -53.98 -24.26
CA ALA A 42 -24.55 -54.11 -25.11
C ALA A 42 -23.33 -54.13 -24.19
N GLU A 43 -22.61 -55.26 -24.18
CA GLU A 43 -21.36 -55.41 -23.43
C GLU A 43 -20.27 -54.50 -24.01
N GLN A 44 -20.28 -53.22 -23.61
CA GLN A 44 -19.10 -52.37 -23.76
C GLN A 44 -18.08 -52.79 -22.70
N SER A 45 -16.90 -53.19 -23.17
CA SER A 45 -15.73 -53.48 -22.34
C SER A 45 -15.47 -52.35 -21.34
N ASP A 46 -14.95 -52.66 -20.15
CA ASP A 46 -14.70 -51.71 -19.06
C ASP A 46 -13.93 -50.45 -19.49
N GLU A 47 -13.12 -50.55 -20.55
CA GLU A 47 -12.34 -49.44 -21.10
C GLU A 47 -13.18 -48.38 -21.87
N GLU A 48 -14.36 -48.72 -22.41
CA GLU A 48 -15.27 -47.73 -23.01
C GLU A 48 -16.13 -47.01 -21.95
N LYS A 49 -16.60 -47.73 -20.91
CA LYS A 49 -17.29 -47.11 -19.78
C LYS A 49 -16.38 -46.13 -19.05
N ALA A 50 -15.13 -46.51 -18.78
CA ALA A 50 -14.14 -45.63 -18.18
C ALA A 50 -13.86 -44.36 -19.02
N LYS A 51 -13.85 -44.46 -20.36
CA LYS A 51 -13.71 -43.29 -21.25
C LYS A 51 -14.94 -42.40 -21.24
N GLN A 52 -16.15 -42.96 -21.31
CA GLN A 52 -17.39 -42.16 -21.23
C GLN A 52 -17.58 -41.49 -19.85
N GLU A 53 -17.23 -42.17 -18.75
CA GLU A 53 -17.26 -41.56 -17.42
C GLU A 53 -16.23 -40.43 -17.26
N ALA A 54 -15.00 -40.61 -17.76
CA ALA A 54 -13.98 -39.55 -17.77
C ALA A 54 -14.37 -38.34 -18.66
N GLU A 55 -15.03 -38.60 -19.80
CA GLU A 55 -15.52 -37.53 -20.67
C GLU A 55 -16.74 -36.82 -20.08
N GLN A 56 -17.61 -37.53 -19.38
CA GLN A 56 -18.68 -36.91 -18.58
C GLN A 56 -18.15 -36.15 -17.38
N GLU A 57 -17.15 -36.66 -16.66
CA GLU A 57 -16.53 -35.95 -15.53
C GLU A 57 -15.84 -34.66 -15.98
N SER A 58 -15.10 -34.69 -17.09
CA SER A 58 -14.46 -33.48 -17.62
C SER A 58 -15.49 -32.46 -18.11
N LYS A 59 -16.57 -32.88 -18.78
CA LYS A 59 -17.71 -32.00 -19.12
C LYS A 59 -18.43 -31.44 -17.89
N LYS A 60 -18.62 -32.25 -16.82
CA LYS A 60 -19.21 -31.81 -15.54
C LYS A 60 -18.30 -30.81 -14.82
N LYS A 61 -16.98 -31.05 -14.79
CA LYS A 61 -15.96 -30.13 -14.23
C LYS A 61 -15.93 -28.80 -15.00
N ASN A 62 -16.03 -28.83 -16.33
CA ASN A 62 -16.10 -27.63 -17.16
C ASN A 62 -17.39 -26.82 -16.90
N ARG A 63 -18.56 -27.47 -16.90
CA ARG A 63 -19.85 -26.82 -16.58
C ARG A 63 -19.90 -26.23 -15.16
N ALA A 64 -19.24 -26.87 -14.19
CA ALA A 64 -19.10 -26.33 -12.84
C ALA A 64 -18.19 -25.09 -12.82
N GLN A 65 -17.08 -25.10 -13.56
CA GLN A 65 -16.19 -23.94 -13.72
C GLN A 65 -16.88 -22.78 -14.44
N GLU A 66 -17.65 -23.04 -15.51
CA GLU A 66 -18.49 -22.04 -16.19
C GLU A 66 -19.50 -21.40 -15.24
N ARG A 67 -20.21 -22.20 -14.43
CA ARG A 67 -21.17 -21.69 -13.44
C ARG A 67 -20.48 -20.86 -12.35
N ILE A 68 -19.28 -21.24 -11.92
CA ILE A 68 -18.47 -20.43 -10.98
C ILE A 68 -18.04 -19.11 -11.63
N GLN A 69 -17.65 -19.12 -12.90
CA GLN A 69 -17.30 -17.89 -13.64
C GLN A 69 -18.51 -16.97 -13.86
N GLN A 70 -19.69 -17.51 -14.15
CA GLN A 70 -20.94 -16.75 -14.25
C GLN A 70 -21.28 -16.09 -12.90
N LEU A 71 -21.32 -16.87 -11.81
CA LEU A 71 -21.57 -16.35 -10.46
C LEU A 71 -20.51 -15.33 -10.00
N ALA A 72 -19.27 -15.45 -10.46
CA ALA A 72 -18.21 -14.48 -10.18
C ALA A 72 -18.40 -13.15 -10.95
N ARG A 73 -18.91 -13.21 -12.20
CA ARG A 73 -19.26 -12.01 -12.98
C ARG A 73 -20.49 -11.31 -12.41
N GLU A 74 -21.57 -12.04 -12.16
CA GLU A 74 -22.79 -11.52 -11.53
C GLU A 74 -22.48 -10.85 -10.18
N ARG A 75 -21.61 -11.45 -9.34
CA ARG A 75 -21.16 -10.83 -8.10
C ARG A 75 -20.29 -9.59 -8.29
N ALA A 76 -19.47 -9.53 -9.34
CA ALA A 76 -18.67 -8.36 -9.65
C ALA A 76 -19.53 -7.20 -10.18
N GLU A 77 -20.55 -7.51 -10.99
CA GLU A 77 -21.54 -6.57 -11.52
C GLU A 77 -22.42 -6.02 -10.39
N LEU A 78 -23.06 -6.87 -9.59
CA LEU A 78 -23.84 -6.45 -8.41
C LEU A 78 -23.00 -5.66 -7.40
N LYS A 79 -21.71 -6.00 -7.23
CA LYS A 79 -20.82 -5.22 -6.37
C LYS A 79 -20.55 -3.83 -6.97
N ARG A 80 -20.29 -3.72 -8.27
CA ARG A 80 -20.14 -2.41 -8.95
C ARG A 80 -21.41 -1.58 -8.84
N GLU A 81 -22.58 -2.16 -9.07
CA GLU A 81 -23.85 -1.45 -8.91
C GLU A 81 -24.04 -0.96 -7.47
N LEU A 82 -23.78 -1.80 -6.46
CA LEU A 82 -23.84 -1.37 -5.06
C LEU A 82 -22.82 -0.29 -4.73
N ASP A 83 -21.59 -0.40 -5.23
CA ASP A 83 -20.53 0.60 -5.03
C ASP A 83 -20.88 1.91 -5.78
N GLU A 84 -21.56 1.86 -6.93
CA GLU A 84 -22.10 3.03 -7.66
C GLU A 84 -23.32 3.65 -6.97
N TYR A 85 -24.25 2.85 -6.43
CA TYR A 85 -25.40 3.36 -5.67
C TYR A 85 -24.94 3.99 -4.36
N LYS A 86 -23.97 3.37 -3.67
CA LYS A 86 -23.29 4.00 -2.53
C LYS A 86 -22.57 5.25 -2.96
N ALA A 87 -21.79 5.23 -4.04
CA ALA A 87 -21.14 6.44 -4.55
C ALA A 87 -22.13 7.53 -4.99
N LYS A 88 -23.38 7.21 -5.34
CA LYS A 88 -24.45 8.21 -5.61
C LYS A 88 -25.15 8.73 -4.35
N LEU A 89 -25.15 7.97 -3.26
CA LEU A 89 -25.71 8.35 -1.96
C LEU A 89 -24.66 9.07 -1.07
N GLU A 90 -23.41 8.65 -1.16
CA GLU A 90 -22.22 9.23 -0.49
C GLU A 90 -21.54 10.30 -1.34
N ALA A 91 -21.83 10.39 -2.65
CA ALA A 91 -21.56 11.62 -3.39
C ALA A 91 -22.32 12.73 -2.67
N PRO A 92 -21.63 13.76 -2.14
CA PRO A 92 -22.33 14.87 -1.55
C PRO A 92 -23.19 15.52 -2.64
N LYS A 93 -24.52 15.47 -2.48
CA LYS A 93 -25.41 16.49 -3.07
C LYS A 93 -24.70 17.81 -2.80
N ALA A 94 -24.34 18.52 -3.88
CA ALA A 94 -23.28 19.52 -3.83
C ALA A 94 -23.48 20.46 -2.62
N ALA A 95 -22.63 20.32 -1.59
CA ALA A 95 -22.75 20.99 -0.31
C ALA A 95 -22.33 22.48 -0.39
N SER A 96 -22.66 23.10 -1.52
CA SER A 96 -22.37 24.48 -1.92
C SER A 96 -23.66 25.28 -2.17
N GLU A 97 -24.82 24.63 -2.30
CA GLU A 97 -26.10 25.32 -2.32
C GLU A 97 -26.54 25.58 -0.88
N ALA A 98 -26.93 26.82 -0.59
CA ALA A 98 -27.45 27.18 0.72
C ALA A 98 -28.78 26.43 0.95
N PRO A 99 -29.08 25.97 2.18
CA PRO A 99 -30.33 25.28 2.47
C PRO A 99 -31.53 26.10 1.99
N GLN A 100 -32.48 25.45 1.30
CA GLN A 100 -33.73 26.07 0.87
C GLN A 100 -34.83 25.76 1.88
N ILE A 101 -35.84 26.62 1.99
CA ILE A 101 -36.93 26.41 2.95
C ILE A 101 -37.79 25.19 2.60
N GLU A 102 -37.89 24.86 1.31
CA GLU A 102 -38.60 23.68 0.78
C GLU A 102 -37.95 22.34 1.18
N ASP A 103 -36.71 22.35 1.68
CA ASP A 103 -36.00 21.14 2.15
C ASP A 103 -36.37 20.74 3.59
N PHE A 104 -37.17 21.55 4.31
CA PHE A 104 -37.46 21.37 5.75
C PHE A 104 -38.97 21.40 6.04
N GLU A 105 -39.41 20.61 7.01
CA GLU A 105 -40.83 20.56 7.42
C GLU A 105 -41.19 21.72 8.37
N ASP A 106 -40.22 22.26 9.12
CA ASP A 106 -40.42 23.40 10.01
C ASP A 106 -39.41 24.54 9.79
N TYR A 107 -39.87 25.78 10.00
CA TYR A 107 -39.06 26.98 9.83
C TYR A 107 -37.90 27.07 10.85
N SER A 108 -38.04 26.46 12.03
CA SER A 108 -36.95 26.46 13.01
C SER A 108 -35.79 25.56 12.59
N GLU A 109 -36.06 24.46 11.88
CA GLU A 109 -35.05 23.56 11.32
C GLU A 109 -34.29 24.24 10.17
N TYR A 110 -35.02 24.90 9.26
CA TYR A 110 -34.42 25.74 8.21
C TYR A 110 -33.46 26.79 8.80
N LEU A 111 -33.89 27.50 9.85
CA LEU A 111 -33.08 28.55 10.48
C LEU A 111 -31.82 27.99 11.17
N GLN A 112 -31.87 26.77 11.72
CA GLN A 112 -30.70 26.08 12.26
C GLN A 112 -29.75 25.65 11.14
N ALA A 113 -30.27 25.00 10.09
CA ALA A 113 -29.49 24.56 8.94
C ALA A 113 -28.79 25.73 8.22
N GLN A 114 -29.46 26.88 8.11
CA GLN A 114 -28.88 28.10 7.55
C GLN A 114 -27.72 28.64 8.40
N GLN A 115 -27.85 28.63 9.73
CA GLN A 115 -26.75 29.01 10.64
C GLN A 115 -25.56 28.05 10.50
N ASP A 116 -25.80 26.74 10.54
CA ASP A 116 -24.77 25.71 10.36
C ASP A 116 -24.07 25.83 9.00
N PHE A 117 -24.80 26.17 7.93
CA PHE A 117 -24.22 26.42 6.61
C PHE A 117 -23.26 27.61 6.62
N PHE A 118 -23.65 28.73 7.25
CA PHE A 118 -22.76 29.90 7.36
C PHE A 118 -21.55 29.65 8.28
N VAL A 119 -21.72 28.86 9.34
CA VAL A 119 -20.60 28.43 10.21
C VAL A 119 -19.62 27.55 9.43
N LYS A 120 -20.10 26.51 8.75
CA LYS A 120 -19.27 25.64 7.89
C LYS A 120 -18.54 26.44 6.80
N GLN A 121 -19.25 27.35 6.11
CA GLN A 121 -18.63 28.23 5.12
C GLN A 121 -17.54 29.13 5.71
N ALA A 122 -17.70 29.60 6.96
CA ALA A 122 -16.68 30.37 7.66
C ALA A 122 -15.47 29.50 8.06
N GLU A 123 -15.72 28.29 8.57
CA GLU A 123 -14.69 27.30 8.91
C GLU A 123 -13.88 26.90 7.67
N ASP A 124 -14.52 26.57 6.55
CA ASP A 124 -13.87 26.26 5.28
C ASP A 124 -12.98 27.40 4.78
N ARG A 125 -13.45 28.65 4.87
CA ARG A 125 -12.63 29.83 4.53
C ARG A 125 -11.42 29.99 5.46
N VAL A 126 -11.54 29.65 6.74
CA VAL A 126 -10.41 29.67 7.69
C VAL A 126 -9.44 28.53 7.38
N LEU A 127 -9.93 27.32 7.14
CA LEU A 127 -9.11 26.16 6.77
C LEU A 127 -8.36 26.36 5.45
N GLN A 128 -9.02 26.96 4.44
CA GLN A 128 -8.37 27.34 3.18
C GLN A 128 -7.26 28.37 3.39
N LYS A 129 -7.49 29.40 4.22
CA LYS A 129 -6.45 30.38 4.58
C LYS A 129 -5.28 29.74 5.33
N LEU A 130 -5.55 28.86 6.29
CA LEU A 130 -4.51 28.17 7.05
C LEU A 130 -3.68 27.23 6.16
N LYS A 131 -4.30 26.52 5.21
CA LYS A 131 -3.58 25.71 4.21
C LYS A 131 -2.71 26.59 3.31
N ALA A 132 -3.26 27.67 2.76
CA ALA A 132 -2.49 28.60 1.92
C ALA A 132 -1.31 29.24 2.69
N GLU A 133 -1.50 29.58 3.97
CA GLU A 133 -0.43 30.10 4.83
C GLU A 133 0.64 29.04 5.14
N GLN A 134 0.24 27.78 5.37
CA GLN A 134 1.16 26.65 5.54
C GLN A 134 1.95 26.38 4.26
N GLU A 135 1.29 26.27 3.10
CA GLU A 135 1.93 26.09 1.80
C GLU A 135 2.92 27.23 1.48
N GLN A 136 2.55 28.48 1.79
CA GLN A 136 3.45 29.63 1.65
C GLN A 136 4.66 29.54 2.59
N LYS A 137 4.45 29.18 3.86
CA LYS A 137 5.54 28.99 4.84
C LYS A 137 6.49 27.88 4.39
N GLU A 138 5.98 26.72 4.00
CA GLU A 138 6.79 25.63 3.49
C GLU A 138 7.56 26.01 2.21
N GLN A 139 6.97 26.79 1.30
CA GLN A 139 7.68 27.28 0.12
C GLN A 139 8.85 28.21 0.49
N ILE A 140 8.64 29.13 1.44
CA ILE A 140 9.69 30.01 1.95
C ILE A 140 10.78 29.19 2.66
N GLU A 141 10.40 28.23 3.52
CA GLU A 141 11.36 27.36 4.21
C GLU A 141 12.18 26.52 3.23
N ARG A 142 11.55 25.94 2.19
CA ARG A 142 12.24 25.20 1.12
C ARG A 142 13.22 26.10 0.35
N GLN A 143 12.83 27.33 0.03
CA GLN A 143 13.73 28.30 -0.63
C GLN A 143 14.92 28.68 0.26
N VAL A 144 14.68 29.02 1.53
CA VAL A 144 15.76 29.37 2.49
C VAL A 144 16.71 28.19 2.70
N GLN A 145 16.22 26.96 2.83
CA GLN A 145 17.07 25.77 2.95
C GLN A 145 17.89 25.53 1.67
N PHE A 146 17.31 25.75 0.49
CA PHE A 146 18.01 25.65 -0.79
C PHE A 146 19.11 26.72 -0.92
N GLU A 147 18.80 27.99 -0.67
CA GLU A 147 19.78 29.09 -0.70
C GLU A 147 20.91 28.86 0.31
N THR A 148 20.59 28.38 1.52
CA THR A 148 21.59 28.02 2.53
C THR A 148 22.50 26.90 2.02
N ALA A 149 21.94 25.83 1.44
CA ALA A 149 22.70 24.72 0.87
C ALA A 149 23.58 25.15 -0.31
N VAL A 150 23.11 26.05 -1.18
CA VAL A 150 23.91 26.64 -2.27
C VAL A 150 25.09 27.44 -1.72
N ASN A 151 24.87 28.25 -0.68
CA ASN A 151 25.93 29.04 -0.04
C ASN A 151 26.97 28.13 0.66
N GLU A 152 26.53 27.10 1.40
CA GLU A 152 27.45 26.15 2.02
C GLU A 152 28.30 25.39 0.99
N LEU A 153 27.70 24.95 -0.12
CA LEU A 153 28.44 24.28 -1.20
C LEU A 153 29.40 25.22 -1.92
N ARG A 154 29.03 26.50 -2.08
CA ARG A 154 29.90 27.54 -2.61
C ARG A 154 31.12 27.77 -1.70
N ASP A 155 30.94 27.78 -0.38
CA ASP A 155 32.02 27.88 0.60
C ASP A 155 32.91 26.62 0.61
N GLU A 156 32.36 25.46 0.30
CA GLU A 156 33.10 24.21 0.04
C GLU A 156 33.81 24.17 -1.34
N GLY A 157 33.63 25.20 -2.17
CA GLY A 157 34.28 25.36 -3.47
C GLY A 157 33.51 24.80 -4.67
N VAL A 158 32.25 24.40 -4.49
CA VAL A 158 31.36 23.89 -5.54
C VAL A 158 30.57 25.04 -6.16
N ASP A 159 30.83 25.34 -7.44
CA ASP A 159 30.05 26.34 -8.19
C ASP A 159 28.74 25.74 -8.73
N VAL A 160 27.68 25.87 -7.93
CA VAL A 160 26.33 25.39 -8.29
C VAL A 160 25.79 26.09 -9.55
N GLU A 161 26.17 27.35 -9.83
CA GLU A 161 25.61 28.11 -10.96
C GLU A 161 26.12 27.58 -12.31
N SER A 162 27.41 27.22 -12.42
CA SER A 162 27.92 26.56 -13.63
C SER A 162 27.44 25.11 -13.77
N LEU A 163 27.24 24.39 -12.66
CA LEU A 163 26.65 23.05 -12.68
C LEU A 163 25.21 23.06 -13.21
N VAL A 164 24.39 24.05 -12.80
CA VAL A 164 23.02 24.22 -13.36
C VAL A 164 23.06 24.54 -14.85
N LYS A 165 23.99 25.40 -15.30
CA LYS A 165 24.17 25.69 -16.74
C LYS A 165 24.53 24.42 -17.52
N LYS A 166 25.49 23.63 -17.02
CA LYS A 166 25.87 22.35 -17.62
C LYS A 166 24.71 21.35 -17.61
N ALA A 167 23.92 21.28 -16.53
CA ALA A 167 22.75 20.41 -16.46
C ALA A 167 21.70 20.72 -17.55
N ASN A 168 21.50 22.01 -17.87
CA ASN A 168 20.58 22.43 -18.94
C ASN A 168 21.07 22.09 -20.36
N GLU A 169 22.36 21.78 -20.53
CA GLU A 169 22.94 21.33 -21.81
C GLU A 169 22.90 19.78 -21.95
N LEU A 170 22.64 19.07 -20.85
CA LEU A 170 22.60 17.61 -20.77
C LEU A 170 21.16 17.08 -20.91
N PRO A 171 20.96 15.82 -21.33
CA PRO A 171 19.63 15.23 -21.42
C PRO A 171 18.99 15.05 -20.04
N GLU A 172 17.69 15.31 -19.90
CA GLU A 172 16.98 15.13 -18.62
C GLU A 172 17.12 13.70 -18.09
N LEU A 173 17.42 13.56 -16.79
CA LEU A 173 17.47 12.26 -16.12
C LEU A 173 16.05 11.70 -15.92
N PRO A 174 15.85 10.37 -16.01
CA PRO A 174 14.54 9.73 -15.84
C PRO A 174 14.01 9.74 -14.39
N ILE A 175 14.72 10.39 -13.45
CA ILE A 175 14.36 10.51 -12.04
C ILE A 175 14.93 11.81 -11.45
N THR A 176 14.18 12.46 -10.56
CA THR A 176 14.61 13.65 -9.83
C THR A 176 15.28 13.28 -8.49
N LEU A 177 16.33 14.02 -8.11
CA LEU A 177 17.19 13.67 -6.97
C LEU A 177 16.58 13.99 -5.58
N ASP A 178 15.48 14.73 -5.55
CA ASP A 178 14.68 15.01 -4.35
C ASP A 178 13.92 13.77 -3.83
N GLN A 179 13.58 12.82 -4.71
CA GLN A 179 12.85 11.58 -4.38
C GLN A 179 13.59 10.67 -3.38
N PHE A 180 14.90 10.88 -3.18
CA PHE A 180 15.72 10.08 -2.26
C PHE A 180 15.65 10.52 -0.80
N GLY A 181 14.92 11.61 -0.49
CA GLY A 181 14.73 12.08 0.90
C GLY A 181 16.01 12.62 1.57
N LEU A 182 16.98 13.05 0.76
CA LEU A 182 18.22 13.68 1.19
C LEU A 182 17.97 15.15 1.62
N SER A 183 18.88 15.70 2.44
CA SER A 183 18.86 17.14 2.70
C SER A 183 19.19 17.95 1.43
N PRO A 184 18.75 19.21 1.29
CA PRO A 184 19.02 20.01 0.09
C PRO A 184 20.51 20.12 -0.28
N LYS A 185 21.39 20.15 0.72
CA LYS A 185 22.85 20.11 0.54
C LYS A 185 23.34 18.78 -0.02
N GLU A 186 22.90 17.65 0.54
CA GLU A 186 23.26 16.31 0.05
C GLU A 186 22.72 16.09 -1.37
N THR A 187 21.51 16.54 -1.67
CA THR A 187 20.91 16.50 -3.02
C THR A 187 21.72 17.31 -4.02
N LEU A 188 22.12 18.54 -3.68
CA LEU A 188 22.94 19.40 -4.54
C LEU A 188 24.38 18.88 -4.69
N SER A 189 24.99 18.31 -3.63
CA SER A 189 26.28 17.63 -3.72
C SER A 189 26.19 16.43 -4.66
N LEU A 190 25.18 15.58 -4.51
CA LEU A 190 24.94 14.42 -5.37
C LEU A 190 24.72 14.85 -6.83
N ALA A 191 23.97 15.93 -7.06
CA ALA A 191 23.83 16.53 -8.38
C ALA A 191 25.18 16.96 -8.96
N ALA A 192 26.02 17.63 -8.16
CA ALA A 192 27.37 18.01 -8.56
C ALA A 192 28.24 16.80 -8.92
N ASP A 193 28.23 15.75 -8.10
CA ASP A 193 28.94 14.49 -8.39
C ASP A 193 28.49 13.86 -9.72
N ILE A 194 27.18 13.83 -9.97
CA ILE A 194 26.61 13.23 -11.18
C ILE A 194 26.94 14.09 -12.42
N ILE A 195 26.79 15.41 -12.34
CA ILE A 195 27.05 16.37 -13.43
C ILE A 195 28.56 16.50 -13.74
N GLN A 196 29.44 16.27 -12.77
CA GLN A 196 30.89 16.26 -12.99
C GLN A 196 31.36 14.97 -13.69
N ASN A 197 30.63 13.86 -13.54
CA ASN A 197 30.96 12.57 -14.14
C ASN A 197 30.11 12.30 -15.39
N ASP A 198 30.51 12.86 -16.54
CA ASP A 198 29.76 12.78 -17.81
C ASP A 198 29.37 11.35 -18.23
N GLU A 199 30.25 10.37 -18.04
CA GLU A 199 29.97 8.95 -18.33
C GLU A 199 28.83 8.40 -17.46
N LEU A 200 28.83 8.74 -16.17
CA LEU A 200 27.81 8.31 -15.21
C LEU A 200 26.48 9.05 -15.44
N TYR A 201 26.53 10.33 -15.81
CA TYR A 201 25.36 11.07 -16.22
C TYR A 201 24.68 10.43 -17.44
N LEU A 202 25.46 10.11 -18.49
CA LEU A 202 24.96 9.48 -19.71
C LEU A 202 24.49 8.04 -19.47
N GLU A 203 25.15 7.28 -18.58
CA GLU A 203 24.67 5.97 -18.11
C GLU A 203 23.27 6.12 -17.50
N LEU A 204 23.09 7.05 -16.55
CA LEU A 204 21.81 7.28 -15.88
C LEU A 204 20.71 7.80 -16.81
N SER A 205 21.03 8.64 -17.81
CA SER A 205 20.05 9.15 -18.77
C SER A 205 19.53 8.08 -19.75
N GLN A 206 20.31 7.01 -19.97
CA GLN A 206 19.93 5.89 -20.84
C GLN A 206 19.24 4.74 -20.09
N MET A 207 19.35 4.70 -18.76
CA MET A 207 18.65 3.74 -17.91
C MET A 207 17.14 4.04 -17.83
N ASN A 208 16.34 3.03 -17.46
CA ASN A 208 14.96 3.30 -17.05
C ASN A 208 14.92 3.89 -15.62
N GLN A 209 13.80 4.53 -15.25
CA GLN A 209 13.62 5.19 -13.95
C GLN A 209 14.00 4.30 -12.75
N VAL A 210 13.65 3.01 -12.76
CA VAL A 210 13.93 2.08 -11.65
C VAL A 210 15.43 1.71 -11.59
N GLN A 211 16.06 1.52 -12.74
CA GLN A 211 17.50 1.25 -12.83
C GLN A 211 18.32 2.48 -12.42
N ALA A 212 17.97 3.67 -12.91
CA ALA A 212 18.58 4.93 -12.49
C ALA A 212 18.39 5.15 -10.98
N ALA A 213 17.19 4.91 -10.45
CA ALA A 213 16.93 4.99 -9.01
C ALA A 213 17.82 4.05 -8.19
N MET A 214 17.93 2.78 -8.61
CA MET A 214 18.78 1.80 -7.96
C MET A 214 20.27 2.20 -8.03
N ARG A 215 20.73 2.70 -9.18
CA ARG A 215 22.11 3.12 -9.41
C ARG A 215 22.47 4.34 -8.55
N ILE A 216 21.61 5.35 -8.50
CA ILE A 216 21.76 6.53 -7.63
C ILE A 216 21.71 6.11 -6.14
N GLY A 217 20.79 5.22 -5.77
CA GLY A 217 20.73 4.64 -4.42
C GLY A 217 22.01 3.91 -3.99
N GLN A 218 22.69 3.23 -4.91
CA GLN A 218 24.01 2.64 -4.65
C GLN A 218 25.09 3.71 -4.41
N ILE A 219 25.10 4.81 -5.18
CA ILE A 219 26.03 5.94 -4.99
C ILE A 219 25.82 6.58 -3.63
N ILE A 220 24.57 6.86 -3.25
CA ILE A 220 24.19 7.40 -1.94
C ILE A 220 24.65 6.44 -0.82
N GLY A 221 24.32 5.15 -0.94
CA GLY A 221 24.69 4.13 0.04
C GLY A 221 26.20 3.92 0.20
N ALA A 222 26.98 4.13 -0.86
CA ALA A 222 28.44 4.06 -0.82
C ALA A 222 29.10 5.30 -0.18
N LYS A 223 28.46 6.46 -0.27
CA LYS A 223 28.93 7.71 0.37
C LYS A 223 28.58 7.81 1.85
N GLN A 224 27.50 7.17 2.29
CA GLN A 224 27.14 7.13 3.71
C GLN A 224 28.20 6.38 4.53
N PRO A 225 28.69 6.95 5.65
CA PRO A 225 29.72 6.30 6.45
C PRO A 225 29.19 4.97 6.99
N SER A 226 29.87 3.86 6.69
CA SER A 226 29.45 2.54 7.16
C SER A 226 29.32 2.57 8.68
N LYS A 227 28.10 2.41 9.18
CA LYS A 227 27.78 2.54 10.61
C LYS A 227 28.57 1.47 11.36
N ALA A 228 29.69 1.87 11.98
CA ALA A 228 30.65 0.95 12.56
C ALA A 228 29.93 -0.01 13.50
N ALA A 229 30.11 -1.31 13.29
CA ALA A 229 29.37 -2.35 14.01
C ALA A 229 29.45 -2.07 15.53
N PRO A 230 28.31 -2.07 16.25
CA PRO A 230 28.27 -1.63 17.63
C PRO A 230 29.28 -2.43 18.44
N LYS A 231 30.17 -1.70 19.12
CA LYS A 231 31.33 -2.26 19.80
C LYS A 231 30.83 -3.23 20.87
N VAL A 232 30.99 -4.54 20.62
CA VAL A 232 30.48 -5.59 21.51
C VAL A 232 31.00 -5.30 22.92
N PRO A 233 30.13 -5.16 23.93
CA PRO A 233 30.58 -4.84 25.28
C PRO A 233 31.51 -5.95 25.77
N ASN A 234 32.63 -5.56 26.38
CA ASN A 234 33.60 -6.50 26.97
C ASN A 234 32.96 -7.24 28.15
N THR A 235 32.20 -8.29 27.86
CA THR A 235 31.72 -9.23 28.88
C THR A 235 32.92 -9.91 29.52
N PRO A 236 32.91 -10.12 30.85
CA PRO A 236 34.00 -10.81 31.52
C PRO A 236 34.12 -12.24 30.95
N LYS A 237 35.35 -12.64 30.61
CA LYS A 237 35.63 -13.96 30.04
C LYS A 237 35.06 -15.05 30.97
N PRO A 238 34.39 -16.09 30.45
CA PRO A 238 33.90 -17.20 31.27
C PRO A 238 35.02 -17.77 32.15
N ILE A 239 34.69 -18.03 33.41
CA ILE A 239 35.63 -18.59 34.38
C ILE A 239 36.11 -19.95 33.86
N LYS A 240 37.43 -20.10 33.67
CA LYS A 240 38.00 -21.40 33.31
C LYS A 240 37.82 -22.35 34.49
N PRO A 241 37.37 -23.61 34.28
CA PRO A 241 37.29 -24.58 35.37
C PRO A 241 38.69 -24.83 35.92
N THR A 242 38.89 -24.57 37.21
CA THR A 242 40.16 -24.79 37.89
C THR A 242 40.33 -26.28 38.17
N SER A 243 41.14 -26.97 37.37
CA SER A 243 41.58 -28.32 37.71
C SER A 243 42.48 -28.27 38.94
N ALA A 244 42.00 -28.81 40.05
CA ALA A 244 42.73 -28.85 41.31
C ALA A 244 43.87 -29.89 41.24
N ASN A 245 45.01 -29.52 40.67
CA ASN A 245 46.20 -30.36 40.60
C ASN A 245 47.19 -30.00 41.71
N ALA A 246 46.73 -30.10 42.97
CA ALA A 246 47.60 -30.01 44.13
C ALA A 246 48.26 -31.39 44.39
N PRO A 247 49.59 -31.48 44.57
CA PRO A 247 50.25 -32.75 44.82
C PRO A 247 49.87 -33.28 46.22
N VAL A 248 49.00 -34.29 46.24
CA VAL A 248 48.63 -35.00 47.48
C VAL A 248 49.84 -35.79 47.98
N ALA A 249 50.33 -35.44 49.17
CA ALA A 249 51.34 -36.23 49.86
C ALA A 249 50.78 -37.63 50.16
N ARG A 250 51.36 -38.68 49.56
CA ARG A 250 50.97 -40.06 49.81
C ARG A 250 51.21 -40.43 51.27
N SER A 251 50.29 -41.18 51.87
CA SER A 251 50.46 -41.64 53.24
C SER A 251 51.60 -42.67 53.34
N PRO A 252 52.39 -42.67 54.43
CA PRO A 252 53.47 -43.63 54.62
C PRO A 252 53.06 -45.11 54.54
N ALA A 253 51.81 -45.43 54.89
CA ALA A 253 51.26 -46.79 54.84
C ALA A 253 50.84 -47.26 53.43
N ALA A 254 50.87 -46.38 52.43
CA ALA A 254 50.59 -46.69 51.02
C ALA A 254 51.84 -46.56 50.13
N MET A 255 53.01 -46.48 50.75
CA MET A 255 54.33 -46.40 50.11
C MET A 255 55.07 -47.73 50.32
N SER A 256 55.94 -48.13 49.38
CA SER A 256 56.75 -49.33 49.57
C SER A 256 57.88 -49.08 50.58
N ASP A 257 58.29 -50.11 51.32
CA ASP A 257 59.31 -50.03 52.37
C ASP A 257 60.61 -49.33 51.92
N ASP A 258 61.06 -49.62 50.69
CA ASP A 258 62.23 -49.01 50.05
C ASP A 258 62.06 -47.50 49.79
N GLU A 259 60.86 -47.08 49.39
CA GLU A 259 60.53 -45.69 49.09
C GLU A 259 60.32 -44.89 50.39
N TRP A 260 59.71 -45.52 51.40
CA TRP A 260 59.59 -44.98 52.76
C TRP A 260 60.97 -44.79 53.42
N TYR A 261 61.85 -45.80 53.34
CA TYR A 261 63.19 -45.71 53.92
C TYR A 261 64.03 -44.60 53.27
N ARG A 262 63.90 -44.40 51.96
CA ARG A 262 64.51 -43.26 51.24
C ARG A 262 63.94 -41.91 51.68
N GLN A 263 62.65 -41.82 52.00
CA GLN A 263 62.04 -40.61 52.53
C GLN A 263 62.51 -40.31 53.96
N GLU A 264 62.55 -41.33 54.82
CA GLU A 264 63.02 -41.20 56.21
C GLU A 264 64.51 -40.85 56.29
N LEU A 265 65.36 -41.42 55.44
CA LEU A 265 66.77 -41.02 55.30
C LEU A 265 66.94 -39.54 54.90
N LYS A 266 66.07 -39.02 54.02
CA LYS A 266 66.06 -37.60 53.65
C LYS A 266 65.60 -36.71 54.81
N SER A 267 64.55 -37.12 55.53
CA SER A 267 64.06 -36.43 56.73
C SER A 267 65.12 -36.36 57.84
N ARG A 268 65.88 -37.44 58.05
CA ARG A 268 66.95 -37.50 59.07
C ARG A 268 68.22 -36.75 58.71
N LYS A 269 68.50 -36.53 57.42
CA LYS A 269 69.60 -35.65 56.96
C LYS A 269 69.29 -34.16 57.05
N GLY A 270 68.06 -33.79 57.41
CA GLY A 270 67.57 -32.41 57.53
C GLY A 270 67.39 -31.90 58.96
N LYS A 271 68.11 -32.48 59.93
CA LYS A 271 68.21 -32.01 61.32
C LYS A 271 69.66 -31.97 61.76
#